data_AF-A0A7X6GWV9-F1
#
_entry.id   AF-A0A7X6GWV9-F1
#
_cell.length_a   1.000
_cell.length_b   1.000
_cell.length_c   1.000
_cell.angle_alpha   90.00
_cell.angle_beta   90.00
_cell.angle_gamma   90.00
#
_symmetry.space_group_name_H-M   'P 1'
#
loop_
_entity.id
_entity.type
_entity.pdbx_description
1 polymer ?
#
loop_
_entity_poly.entity_id
_entity_poly.type
_entity_poly.pdbx_seq_one_letter_code
_entity_poly.pdbx_strand_id
1 'polypeptide(L)'
;MTCPGAGRFRARLTGFDTPESHEPRCAAEAAAARAATDRLRALVRQAATVEARLGDLDRYGRRLVGLRLDGRDVGATLIAEGLAVPYTGGPRVNWCAALG
;
A
#
# COMPACT_ATOMS: atom_id res chain seq x y z
N MET A 1 7.94 14.14 -9.07
CA MET A 1 6.94 13.08 -9.28
C MET A 1 5.66 13.70 -9.82
N THR A 2 5.55 13.80 -11.14
CA THR A 2 4.38 14.30 -11.86
C THR A 2 3.98 13.21 -12.84
N CYS A 3 2.79 12.63 -12.67
CA CYS A 3 2.21 11.76 -13.69
C CYS A 3 1.78 12.66 -14.86
N PRO A 4 2.29 12.49 -16.09
CA PRO A 4 1.89 13.32 -17.21
C PRO A 4 0.37 13.18 -17.44
N GLY A 5 -0.37 14.28 -17.40
CA GLY A 5 -1.81 14.30 -17.68
C GLY A 5 -2.75 14.07 -16.48
N ALA A 6 -2.22 13.80 -15.28
CA ALA A 6 -3.02 13.71 -14.06
C ALA A 6 -2.48 14.72 -13.04
N GLY A 7 -3.31 15.68 -12.61
CA GLY A 7 -2.97 16.59 -11.51
C GLY A 7 -2.70 15.84 -10.19
N ARG A 8 -2.57 16.54 -9.06
CA ARG A 8 -2.49 15.85 -7.75
C ARG A 8 -3.80 15.08 -7.49
N PHE A 9 -3.70 13.77 -7.32
CA PHE A 9 -4.83 12.92 -6.94
C PHE A 9 -4.46 12.00 -5.77
N ARG A 10 -5.47 11.54 -5.03
CA ARG A 10 -5.30 10.49 -4.02
C ARG A 10 -5.36 9.12 -4.70
N ALA A 11 -4.35 8.29 -4.44
CA ALA A 11 -4.26 6.93 -4.95
C ALA A 11 -4.49 5.93 -3.82
N ARG A 12 -5.07 4.77 -4.15
CA ARG A 12 -5.04 3.56 -3.35
C ARG A 12 -4.19 2.54 -4.08
N LEU A 13 -3.15 2.05 -3.42
CA LEU A 13 -2.35 0.97 -3.97
C LEU A 13 -3.17 -0.33 -4.01
N THR A 14 -3.09 -1.06 -5.12
CA THR A 14 -3.82 -2.31 -5.33
C THR A 14 -2.91 -3.54 -5.29
N GLY A 15 -3.51 -4.70 -5.07
CA GLY A 15 -2.82 -5.99 -4.99
C GLY A 15 -2.47 -6.44 -3.57
N PHE A 16 -2.56 -5.55 -2.59
CA PHE A 16 -2.27 -5.84 -1.20
C PHE A 16 -3.10 -4.96 -0.26
N ASP A 17 -3.26 -5.40 0.99
CA ASP A 17 -3.84 -4.62 2.08
C ASP A 17 -2.79 -4.51 3.20
N THR A 18 -2.73 -3.34 3.84
CA THR A 18 -1.85 -3.04 4.97
C THR A 18 -2.70 -2.73 6.20
N PRO A 19 -2.16 -2.87 7.42
CA PRO A 19 -2.88 -2.50 8.62
C PRO A 19 -3.30 -1.03 8.60
N GLU A 20 -4.50 -0.73 9.09
CA GLU A 20 -5.06 0.64 9.00
C GLU A 20 -4.34 1.57 9.98
N SER A 21 -3.73 2.63 9.44
CA SER A 21 -2.99 3.60 10.26
C SER A 21 -3.89 4.67 10.90
N HIS A 22 -5.10 4.87 10.36
CA HIS A 22 -5.97 5.97 10.76
C HIS A 22 -6.90 5.62 11.94
N GLU A 23 -7.38 4.39 12.00
CA GLU A 23 -8.24 3.88 13.08
C GLU A 23 -7.81 2.45 13.47
N PRO A 24 -6.61 2.28 14.05
CA PRO A 24 -6.15 0.96 14.46
C PRO A 24 -7.03 0.42 15.59
N ARG A 25 -7.40 -0.85 15.51
CA ARG A 25 -8.24 -1.54 16.51
C ARG A 25 -7.43 -2.04 17.70
N CYS A 26 -6.10 -2.08 17.60
CA CYS A 26 -5.18 -2.47 18.67
C CYS A 26 -3.79 -1.85 18.49
N ALA A 27 -2.98 -1.85 19.56
CA ALA A 27 -1.62 -1.30 19.54
C ALA A 27 -0.68 -2.02 18.56
N ALA A 28 -0.82 -3.34 18.41
CA ALA A 28 -0.04 -4.14 17.46
C ALA A 28 -0.32 -3.72 16.01
N GLU A 29 -1.59 -3.51 15.66
CA GLU A 29 -2.00 -3.02 14.34
C GLU A 29 -1.42 -1.61 14.07
N ALA A 30 -1.47 -0.71 15.05
CA ALA A 30 -0.90 0.63 14.91
C ALA A 30 0.61 0.59 14.65
N ALA A 31 1.35 -0.27 15.37
CA ALA A 31 2.78 -0.44 15.20
C ALA A 31 3.11 -1.03 13.81
N ALA A 32 2.38 -2.05 13.38
CA ALA A 32 2.54 -2.66 12.06
C ALA A 32 2.19 -1.69 10.93
N ALA A 33 1.12 -0.91 11.06
CA ALA A 33 0.73 0.12 10.09
C ALA A 33 1.83 1.17 9.92
N ARG A 34 2.46 1.59 11.03
CA ARG A 34 3.58 2.53 10.99
C ARG A 34 4.81 1.92 10.35
N ALA A 35 5.15 0.68 10.68
CA ALA A 35 6.27 -0.04 10.05
C ALA A 35 6.06 -0.17 8.53
N ALA A 36 4.87 -0.55 8.08
CA ALA A 36 4.52 -0.63 6.67
C ALA A 36 4.64 0.73 5.96
N THR A 37 4.16 1.80 6.61
CA THR A 37 4.24 3.17 6.08
C THR A 37 5.68 3.64 5.93
N ASP A 38 6.51 3.45 6.96
CA ASP A 38 7.91 3.89 6.95
C ASP A 38 8.74 3.07 5.97
N ARG A 39 8.45 1.77 5.82
CA ARG A 39 9.08 0.92 4.82
C ARG A 39 8.72 1.31 3.40
N LEU A 40 7.44 1.54 3.11
CA LEU A 40 7.00 2.02 1.80
C LEU A 40 7.70 3.33 1.43
N ARG A 41 7.78 4.28 2.37
CA ARG A 41 8.51 5.54 2.17
C ARG A 41 9.99 5.31 1.91
N ALA A 42 10.62 4.37 2.60
CA ALA A 42 12.02 4.03 2.38
C ALA A 42 12.25 3.45 0.97
N LEU A 43 11.40 2.50 0.54
CA LEU A 43 11.47 1.93 -0.81
C LEU A 43 11.32 3.01 -1.88
N VAL A 44 10.32 3.89 -1.77
CA VAL A 44 10.11 4.97 -2.74
C VAL A 44 11.29 5.95 -2.77
N ARG A 45 11.92 6.24 -1.63
CA ARG A 45 13.10 7.13 -1.59
C ARG A 45 14.36 6.49 -2.17
N GLN A 46 14.50 5.17 -2.05
CA GLN A 46 15.66 4.42 -2.52
C GLN A 46 15.54 4.00 -3.99
N ALA A 47 14.31 3.96 -4.52
CA ALA A 47 14.06 3.53 -5.87
C ALA A 47 14.70 4.46 -6.92
N ALA A 48 15.42 3.87 -7.86
CA ALA A 48 15.93 4.57 -9.03
C ALA A 48 14.82 4.77 -10.08
N THR A 49 13.93 3.78 -10.21
CA THR A 49 12.81 3.80 -11.16
C THR A 49 11.48 3.60 -10.45
N VAL A 50 10.50 4.43 -10.77
CA VAL A 50 9.14 4.36 -10.23
C VAL A 50 8.15 4.18 -11.39
N GLU A 51 7.45 3.05 -11.39
CA GLU A 51 6.42 2.73 -12.38
C GLU A 51 5.06 2.65 -11.70
N ALA A 52 4.12 3.50 -12.14
CA ALA A 52 2.76 3.51 -11.64
C ALA A 52 1.78 3.12 -12.75
N ARG A 53 1.05 2.03 -12.55
CA ARG A 53 -0.05 1.60 -13.43
C ARG A 53 -1.35 2.17 -12.89
N LEU A 54 -1.89 3.17 -13.58
CA LEU A 54 -3.17 3.80 -13.22
C LEU A 54 -4.34 2.91 -13.67
N GLY A 55 -5.19 2.55 -12.72
CA GLY A 55 -6.45 1.86 -12.96
C GLY A 55 -7.66 2.79 -12.84
N ASP A 56 -8.82 2.22 -12.55
CA ASP A 56 -10.07 2.98 -12.38
C ASP A 56 -10.14 3.71 -11.03
N LEU A 57 -11.16 4.57 -10.87
CA LEU A 57 -11.47 5.18 -9.58
C LEU A 57 -12.28 4.20 -8.73
N ASP A 58 -11.98 4.14 -7.44
CA ASP A 58 -12.84 3.46 -6.47
C ASP A 58 -14.11 4.26 -6.19
N ARG A 59 -15.08 3.65 -5.49
CA ARG A 59 -16.34 4.27 -5.06
C ARG A 59 -16.18 5.53 -4.20
N TYR A 60 -14.98 5.82 -3.71
CA TYR A 60 -14.63 6.98 -2.89
C TYR A 60 -13.81 8.02 -3.69
N GLY A 61 -13.69 7.86 -5.01
CA GLY A 61 -12.97 8.76 -5.90
C GLY A 61 -11.44 8.67 -5.80
N ARG A 62 -10.90 7.58 -5.23
CA ARG A 62 -9.44 7.33 -5.20
C ARG A 62 -9.03 6.51 -6.42
N ARG A 63 -7.94 6.91 -7.07
CA ARG A 63 -7.38 6.15 -8.19
C ARG A 63 -6.77 4.84 -7.69
N LEU A 64 -7.18 3.72 -8.25
CA LEU A 64 -6.52 2.43 -8.03
C LEU A 64 -5.18 2.43 -8.78
N VAL A 65 -4.07 2.17 -8.09
CA VAL A 65 -2.74 2.24 -8.68
C VAL A 65 -1.91 1.00 -8.31
N GLY A 66 -1.38 0.32 -9.31
CA GLY A 66 -0.31 -0.66 -9.09
C GLY A 66 1.05 0.05 -9.11
N LEU A 67 1.89 -0.17 -8.10
CA LEU A 67 3.19 0.49 -7.98
C LEU A 67 4.32 -0.53 -8.07
N ARG A 68 5.27 -0.29 -8.98
CA ARG A 68 6.53 -1.02 -9.06
C ARG A 68 7.70 -0.07 -8.84
N LEU A 69 8.69 -0.52 -8.08
CA LEU A 69 9.93 0.18 -7.80
C LEU A 69 11.09 -0.69 -8.27
N ASP A 70 11.97 -0.14 -9.11
CA ASP A 70 13.11 -0.86 -9.71
C ASP A 70 12.69 -2.20 -10.36
N GLY A 71 11.56 -2.20 -11.07
CA GLY A 71 10.99 -3.38 -11.71
C GLY A 71 10.30 -4.38 -10.76
N ARG A 72 10.30 -4.15 -9.44
CA ARG A 72 9.67 -5.02 -8.44
C ARG A 72 8.33 -4.48 -7.95
N ASP A 73 7.35 -5.36 -7.80
CA ASP A 73 6.06 -4.98 -7.22
C ASP A 73 6.22 -4.62 -5.73
N VAL A 74 5.73 -3.45 -5.36
CA VAL A 74 5.85 -2.94 -3.98
C VAL A 74 4.99 -3.74 -3.01
N GLY A 75 3.81 -4.16 -3.45
CA GLY A 75 2.93 -5.01 -2.66
C GLY A 75 3.59 -6.35 -2.36
N ALA A 76 4.16 -7.00 -3.38
CA ALA A 76 4.89 -8.25 -3.19
C ALA A 76 6.08 -8.09 -2.22
N THR A 77 6.78 -6.96 -2.28
CA THR A 77 7.88 -6.66 -1.36
C THR A 77 7.39 -6.52 0.08
N LEU A 78 6.32 -5.75 0.31
CA LEU A 78 5.74 -5.58 1.66
C LEU A 78 5.15 -6.87 2.21
N ILE A 79 4.56 -7.71 1.35
CA ILE A 79 4.03 -9.03 1.74
C ILE A 79 5.17 -9.95 2.16
N ALA A 80 6.26 -10.01 1.39
CA ALA A 80 7.43 -10.81 1.72
C ALA A 80 8.08 -10.39 3.04
N GLU A 81 7.96 -9.11 3.41
CA GLU A 81 8.44 -8.55 4.68
C GLU A 81 7.43 -8.67 5.83
N GLY A 82 6.26 -9.28 5.61
CA GLY A 82 5.21 -9.45 6.62
C GLY A 82 4.47 -8.16 7.01
N LEU A 83 4.61 -7.10 6.20
CA LEU A 83 4.02 -5.78 6.43
C LEU A 83 2.68 -5.58 5.70
N ALA A 84 2.33 -6.50 4.81
CA ALA A 84 1.10 -6.50 4.02
C ALA A 84 0.63 -7.93 3.76
N VAL A 85 -0.62 -8.06 3.34
CA VAL A 85 -1.21 -9.33 2.89
C VAL A 85 -1.74 -9.19 1.46
N PRO A 86 -1.71 -10.27 0.65
CA PRO A 86 -2.37 -10.26 -0.66
C PRO A 86 -3.86 -9.92 -0.52
N TYR A 87 -4.36 -9.02 -1.36
CA TYR A 87 -5.77 -8.61 -1.32
C TYR A 87 -6.37 -8.53 -2.72
N THR A 88 -7.35 -9.40 -2.97
CA THR A 88 -8.04 -9.54 -4.27
C THR A 88 -9.51 -9.11 -4.22
N GLY A 89 -9.94 -8.41 -3.15
CA GLY A 89 -11.31 -7.89 -3.03
C GLY A 89 -12.24 -8.68 -2.08
N GLY A 90 -11.68 -9.39 -1.11
CA GLY A 90 -12.43 -10.09 -0.05
C GLY A 90 -12.65 -9.26 1.22
N PRO A 91 -13.16 -9.87 2.31
CA PRO A 91 -13.16 -9.23 3.62
C PRO A 91 -11.73 -8.87 4.03
N ARG A 92 -11.56 -7.68 4.62
CA ARG A 92 -10.26 -7.24 5.12
C ARG A 92 -9.78 -8.14 6.25
N VAL A 93 -8.45 -8.31 6.32
CA VAL A 93 -7.82 -9.11 7.37
C VAL A 93 -8.02 -8.41 8.71
N ASN A 94 -8.37 -9.19 9.72
CA ASN A 94 -8.36 -8.70 11.10
C ASN A 94 -6.91 -8.68 11.59
N TRP A 95 -6.24 -7.54 11.42
CA TRP A 95 -4.84 -7.37 11.79
C TRP A 95 -4.57 -7.60 13.28
N CYS A 96 -5.52 -7.28 14.16
CA CYS A 96 -5.36 -7.57 15.59
C CYS A 96 -5.37 -9.06 15.91
N ALA A 97 -6.08 -9.87 15.13
CA ALA A 97 -6.05 -11.33 15.27
C ALA A 97 -4.85 -11.96 14.53
N ALA A 98 -4.39 -11.33 13.45
CA ALA A 98 -3.24 -11.81 12.67
C ALA A 98 -1.88 -11.49 13.31
N LEU A 99 -1.81 -10.42 14.12
CA LEU A 99 -0.61 -9.95 14.82
C LEU A 99 -0.60 -10.32 16.32
N GLY A 100 -1.69 -10.92 16.81
CA GLY A 100 -1.90 -11.29 18.21
C GLY A 100 -1.48 -12.70 18.54
#